data_AF-A0A0N4U3U6-F1
#
_entry.id   AF-A0A0N4U3U6-F1
#
_cell.length_a   1.000
_cell.length_b   1.000
_cell.length_c   1.000
_cell.angle_alpha   90.00
_cell.angle_beta   90.00
_cell.angle_gamma   90.00
#
_symmetry.space_group_name_H-M   'P 1'
#
loop_
_entity.id
_entity.type
_entity.pdbx_description
1 polymer ?
#
loop_
_entity_poly.entity_id
_entity_poly.type
_entity_poly.pdbx_seq_one_letter_code
_entity_poly.pdbx_strand_id
1 'polypeptide(L)'
;MRIIPKNHCSIGALLAITGCLCNLLLLIIFIIGRRRQNISLYYKLLAFLDLLICFTYIWMFFLPKFSEILRIETLYILVWQANIFVYTVARMTQCAIPYIIIAQTAERFMHLKRGKTISRIIGLIFLLFKTAILFLYFYYLCVVVITH
;
A
#
# COMPACT_ATOMS: atom_id res chain seq x y z
N MET A 1 -20.89 -22.11 -4.06
CA MET A 1 -19.50 -21.83 -4.45
C MET A 1 -19.51 -21.19 -5.83
N ARG A 2 -19.42 -19.86 -5.92
CA ARG A 2 -19.47 -19.16 -7.22
C ARG A 2 -18.09 -19.38 -7.87
N ILE A 3 -18.04 -20.15 -8.95
CA ILE A 3 -16.80 -20.46 -9.70
C ILE A 3 -16.34 -19.15 -10.34
N ILE A 4 -15.49 -18.39 -9.64
CA ILE A 4 -14.84 -17.23 -10.25
C ILE A 4 -13.93 -17.81 -11.36
N PRO A 5 -14.14 -17.45 -12.63
CA PRO A 5 -13.38 -18.04 -13.72
C PRO A 5 -11.89 -17.75 -13.49
N LYS A 6 -11.06 -18.80 -13.64
CA LYS A 6 -9.62 -18.81 -13.30
C LYS A 6 -8.85 -17.62 -13.88
N ASN A 7 -9.35 -17.03 -14.96
CA ASN A 7 -8.75 -15.92 -15.71
C ASN A 7 -8.75 -14.58 -14.95
N HIS A 8 -9.81 -14.24 -14.20
CA HIS A 8 -9.88 -12.92 -13.55
C HIS A 8 -8.84 -12.74 -12.43
N CYS A 9 -8.63 -13.79 -11.63
CA CYS A 9 -7.65 -13.75 -10.56
C CYS A 9 -6.22 -13.50 -11.07
N SER A 10 -5.90 -13.95 -12.30
CA SER A 10 -4.59 -13.73 -12.90
C SER A 10 -4.39 -12.28 -13.34
N ILE A 11 -5.44 -11.63 -13.91
CA ILE A 11 -5.35 -10.23 -14.32
C ILE A 11 -5.14 -9.31 -13.11
N GLY A 12 -5.88 -9.54 -12.02
CA GLY A 12 -5.72 -8.75 -10.79
C GLY A 12 -4.32 -8.86 -10.19
N ALA A 13 -3.74 -10.07 -10.18
CA ALA A 13 -2.36 -10.28 -9.72
C ALA A 13 -1.33 -9.60 -10.63
N LEU A 14 -1.50 -9.70 -11.96
CA LEU A 14 -0.60 -9.03 -12.93
C LEU A 14 -0.63 -7.51 -12.77
N LEU A 15 -1.83 -6.94 -12.61
CA LEU A 15 -2.00 -5.51 -12.33
C LEU A 15 -1.35 -5.11 -11.01
N ALA A 16 -1.49 -5.92 -9.96
CA ALA A 16 -0.89 -5.64 -8.66
C ALA A 16 0.64 -5.72 -8.70
N ILE A 17 1.22 -6.69 -9.42
CA ILE A 17 2.68 -6.80 -9.61
C ILE A 17 3.19 -5.60 -10.39
N THR A 18 2.53 -5.26 -11.50
CA THR A 18 2.89 -4.11 -12.33
C THR A 18 2.79 -2.81 -11.52
N GLY A 19 1.70 -2.64 -10.76
CA GLY A 19 1.50 -1.52 -9.85
C GLY A 19 2.57 -1.45 -8.76
N CYS A 20 2.96 -2.57 -8.15
CA CYS A 20 4.06 -2.62 -7.18
C CYS A 20 5.36 -2.10 -7.80
N LEU A 21 5.73 -2.60 -8.99
CA LEU A 21 6.95 -2.18 -9.68
C LEU A 21 6.92 -0.69 -10.01
N CYS A 22 5.82 -0.19 -10.58
CA CYS A 22 5.66 1.22 -10.92
C CYS A 22 5.70 2.12 -9.68
N ASN A 23 4.92 1.80 -8.64
CA ASN A 23 4.82 2.60 -7.42
C ASN A 23 6.11 2.56 -6.58
N LEU A 24 6.81 1.42 -6.59
CA LEU A 24 8.13 1.31 -5.97
C LEU A 24 9.15 2.18 -6.69
N LEU A 25 9.19 2.15 -8.03
CA LEU A 25 10.07 3.02 -8.82
C LEU A 25 9.74 4.50 -8.60
N LEU A 26 8.46 4.87 -8.60
CA LEU A 26 8.00 6.24 -8.28
C LEU A 26 8.45 6.68 -6.89
N LEU A 27 8.24 5.83 -5.88
CA LEU A 27 8.65 6.12 -4.51
C LEU A 27 10.17 6.29 -4.40
N ILE A 28 10.94 5.41 -5.05
CA ILE A 28 12.41 5.51 -5.12
C ILE A 28 12.83 6.83 -5.78
N ILE A 29 12.22 7.20 -6.91
CA ILE A 29 12.51 8.47 -7.61
C ILE A 29 12.18 9.67 -6.72
N PHE A 30 11.07 9.65 -5.98
CA PHE A 30 10.70 10.74 -5.08
C PHE A 30 11.57 10.84 -3.83
N ILE A 31 12.14 9.72 -3.37
CA ILE A 31 13.08 9.70 -2.24
C ILE A 31 14.48 10.16 -2.69
N ILE A 32 15.00 9.60 -3.79
CA ILE A 32 16.36 9.87 -4.29
C ILE A 32 16.45 11.22 -4.99
N GLY A 33 15.38 11.65 -5.66
CA GLY A 33 15.30 12.89 -6.42
C GLY A 33 15.40 14.15 -5.57
N ARG A 34 16.62 14.49 -5.09
CA ARG A 34 16.92 15.73 -4.36
C ARG A 34 16.82 16.99 -5.23
N ARG A 35 16.88 16.86 -6.56
CA ARG A 35 17.15 18.00 -7.46
C ARG A 35 15.95 18.69 -8.08
N ARG A 36 14.73 18.14 -7.99
CA ARG A 36 13.54 18.84 -8.52
C ARG A 36 12.80 19.49 -7.35
N GLN A 37 12.82 20.82 -7.38
CA GLN A 37 12.14 21.74 -6.48
C GLN A 37 10.84 21.13 -5.91
N ASN A 38 10.74 21.09 -4.59
CA ASN A 38 9.49 20.93 -3.85
C ASN A 38 8.55 19.85 -4.39
N ILE A 39 9.02 18.61 -4.60
CA ILE A 39 8.09 17.49 -4.74
C ILE A 39 7.27 17.45 -3.45
N SER A 40 6.00 17.80 -3.58
CA SER A 40 5.11 17.85 -2.43
C SER A 40 5.09 16.49 -1.75
N LEU A 41 5.12 16.57 -0.43
CA LEU A 41 4.95 15.47 0.50
C LEU A 41 3.76 14.57 0.17
N TYR A 42 2.71 15.14 -0.43
CA TYR A 42 1.55 14.37 -0.88
C TYR A 42 1.88 13.35 -1.97
N TYR A 43 2.79 13.64 -2.91
CA TYR A 43 3.17 12.66 -3.94
C TYR A 43 3.89 11.45 -3.35
N LYS A 44 4.70 11.66 -2.30
CA LYS A 44 5.36 10.57 -1.58
C LYS A 44 4.35 9.70 -0.85
N LEU A 45 3.40 10.33 -0.16
CA LEU A 45 2.31 9.61 0.51
C LEU A 45 1.44 8.84 -0.47
N LEU A 46 1.12 9.46 -1.61
CA LEU A 46 0.30 8.85 -2.63
C LEU A 46 0.97 7.59 -3.21
N ALA A 47 2.23 7.71 -3.64
CA ALA A 47 3.01 6.56 -4.12
C ALA A 47 3.15 5.46 -3.05
N PHE A 48 3.24 5.84 -1.77
CA PHE A 48 3.30 4.89 -0.67
C PHE A 48 1.97 4.16 -0.45
N LEU A 49 0.84 4.87 -0.43
CA LEU A 49 -0.49 4.26 -0.33
C LEU A 49 -0.79 3.36 -1.53
N ASP A 50 -0.38 3.77 -2.72
CA ASP A 50 -0.52 2.98 -3.95
C ASP A 50 0.37 1.73 -3.92
N LEU A 51 1.53 1.78 -3.28
CA LEU A 51 2.34 0.59 -3.04
C LEU A 51 1.67 -0.35 -2.01
N LEU A 52 1.15 0.21 -0.91
CA LEU A 52 0.48 -0.55 0.15
C LEU A 52 -0.75 -1.29 -0.39
N ILE A 53 -1.60 -0.62 -1.17
CA ILE A 53 -2.76 -1.26 -1.79
C ILE A 53 -2.30 -2.38 -2.74
N CYS A 54 -1.28 -2.17 -3.57
CA CYS A 54 -0.78 -3.23 -4.45
C CYS A 54 -0.28 -4.46 -3.66
N PHE A 55 0.41 -4.26 -2.52
CA PHE A 55 0.79 -5.37 -1.63
C PHE A 55 -0.42 -6.11 -1.07
N THR A 56 -1.44 -5.40 -0.60
CA THR A 56 -2.68 -6.05 -0.11
C THR A 56 -3.40 -6.83 -1.20
N TYR A 57 -3.34 -6.39 -2.46
CA TYR A 57 -3.91 -7.11 -3.60
C TYR A 57 -3.12 -8.37 -3.96
N ILE A 58 -1.78 -8.32 -3.92
CA ILE A 58 -0.94 -9.53 -4.04
C ILE A 58 -1.34 -10.52 -2.93
N TRP A 59 -1.48 -10.05 -1.70
CA TRP A 59 -1.89 -10.90 -0.59
C TRP A 59 -3.25 -11.57 -0.84
N MET A 60 -4.27 -10.80 -1.24
CA MET A 60 -5.63 -11.33 -1.42
C MET A 60 -5.79 -12.25 -2.63
N PHE A 61 -5.05 -12.03 -3.72
CA PHE A 61 -5.25 -12.76 -4.98
C PHE A 61 -4.17 -13.77 -5.31
N PHE A 62 -2.91 -13.47 -4.98
CA PHE A 62 -1.78 -14.31 -5.34
C PHE A 62 -1.52 -15.39 -4.28
N LEU A 63 -1.49 -15.02 -2.99
CA LEU A 63 -1.10 -15.96 -1.93
C LEU A 63 -2.06 -17.13 -1.70
N PRO A 64 -3.41 -16.98 -1.77
CA PRO A 64 -4.30 -18.12 -1.64
C PRO A 64 -4.02 -19.17 -2.72
N LYS A 65 -3.87 -18.74 -3.98
CA LYS A 65 -3.52 -19.63 -5.09
C LYS A 65 -2.15 -20.26 -4.91
N PHE A 66 -1.17 -19.49 -4.45
CA PHE A 66 0.18 -19.98 -4.21
C PHE A 66 0.22 -21.05 -3.11
N SER A 67 -0.54 -20.84 -2.03
CA SER A 67 -0.67 -21.80 -0.92
C SER A 67 -1.33 -23.12 -1.35
N GLU A 68 -2.34 -23.05 -2.23
CA GLU A 68 -3.01 -24.22 -2.79
C GLU A 68 -2.07 -25.04 -3.70
N ILE A 69 -1.27 -24.38 -4.53
CA ILE A 69 -0.33 -25.05 -5.46
C ILE A 69 0.78 -25.76 -4.70
N LEU A 70 1.38 -25.10 -3.70
CA LEU A 70 2.47 -25.69 -2.92
C LEU A 70 1.98 -26.71 -1.88
N ARG A 71 0.67 -26.79 -1.62
CA ARG A 71 0.05 -27.66 -0.60
C ARG A 71 0.69 -27.49 0.79
N ILE A 72 1.09 -26.27 1.13
CA ILE A 72 1.65 -25.94 2.44
C ILE A 72 0.49 -25.56 3.36
N GLU A 73 0.13 -26.45 4.27
CA GLU A 73 -1.01 -26.28 5.19
C GLU A 73 -0.87 -25.03 6.07
N THR A 74 0.33 -24.77 6.60
CA THR A 74 0.59 -23.60 7.46
C THR A 74 0.36 -22.29 6.72
N LEU A 75 0.83 -22.19 5.48
CA LEU A 75 0.63 -21.01 4.64
C LEU A 75 -0.85 -20.83 4.29
N TYR A 76 -1.58 -21.92 4.02
CA TYR A 76 -3.01 -21.87 3.73
C TYR A 76 -3.82 -21.31 4.92
N ILE A 77 -3.58 -21.85 6.12
CA ILE A 77 -4.24 -21.41 7.36
C ILE A 77 -3.93 -19.92 7.61
N LEU A 78 -2.67 -19.53 7.47
CA LEU A 78 -2.22 -18.16 7.69
C LEU A 78 -2.88 -17.18 6.72
N VAL A 79 -2.88 -17.51 5.42
CA VAL A 79 -3.51 -16.69 4.40
C VAL A 79 -5.01 -16.52 4.70
N TRP A 80 -5.69 -17.60 5.06
CA TRP A 80 -7.12 -17.57 5.34
C TRP A 80 -7.47 -16.72 6.57
N GLN A 81 -6.72 -16.87 7.67
CA GLN A 81 -6.89 -16.08 8.89
C GLN A 81 -6.58 -14.58 8.68
N ALA A 82 -5.49 -14.28 7.96
CA ALA A 82 -5.07 -12.91 7.71
C ALA A 82 -5.93 -12.20 6.64
N ASN A 83 -6.66 -12.93 5.80
CA ASN A 83 -7.36 -12.35 4.65
C ASN A 83 -8.35 -11.25 5.05
N ILE A 84 -9.09 -11.45 6.14
CA ILE A 84 -10.08 -10.49 6.66
C ILE A 84 -9.39 -9.19 7.10
N PHE A 85 -8.25 -9.29 7.79
CA PHE A 85 -7.46 -8.15 8.22
C PHE A 85 -6.89 -7.39 7.02
N VAL A 86 -6.32 -8.11 6.05
CA VAL A 86 -5.73 -7.50 4.86
C VAL A 86 -6.79 -6.81 3.99
N TYR A 87 -7.98 -7.41 3.87
CA TYR A 87 -9.10 -6.77 3.19
C TYR A 87 -9.49 -5.44 3.85
N THR A 88 -9.56 -5.40 5.18
CA THR A 88 -9.87 -4.18 5.93
C THR A 88 -8.82 -3.08 5.69
N VAL A 89 -7.53 -3.44 5.69
CA VAL A 89 -6.43 -2.50 5.41
C VAL A 89 -6.50 -1.99 3.97
N ALA A 90 -6.82 -2.85 3.01
CA ALA A 90 -7.00 -2.44 1.62
C ALA A 90 -8.12 -1.39 1.49
N ARG A 91 -9.25 -1.60 2.18
CA ARG A 91 -10.35 -0.62 2.21
C ARG A 91 -9.94 0.71 2.85
N MET A 92 -9.24 0.68 3.98
CA MET A 92 -8.74 1.89 4.62
C MET A 92 -7.78 2.66 3.70
N THR A 93 -6.89 1.95 3.01
CA THR A 93 -5.95 2.53 2.05
C THR A 93 -6.69 3.14 0.84
N GLN A 94 -7.68 2.43 0.29
CA GLN A 94 -8.56 2.95 -0.79
C GLN A 94 -9.28 4.24 -0.38
N CYS A 95 -9.76 4.32 0.86
CA CYS A 95 -10.38 5.52 1.38
C CYS A 95 -9.36 6.66 1.56
N ALA A 96 -8.11 6.36 1.95
CA ALA A 96 -7.07 7.37 2.18
C ALA A 96 -6.58 8.05 0.89
N ILE A 97 -6.46 7.32 -0.21
CA ILE A 97 -5.99 7.82 -1.51
C ILE A 97 -6.70 9.12 -1.95
N PRO A 98 -8.04 9.20 -2.05
CA PRO A 98 -8.73 10.42 -2.47
C PRO A 98 -8.51 11.59 -1.50
N TYR A 99 -8.40 11.35 -0.19
CA TYR A 99 -8.10 12.42 0.77
C TYR A 99 -6.72 13.05 0.55
N ILE A 100 -5.71 12.23 0.21
CA ILE A 100 -4.38 12.74 -0.14
C ILE A 100 -4.44 13.58 -1.43
N ILE A 101 -5.20 13.16 -2.43
CA ILE A 101 -5.36 13.91 -3.69
C ILE A 101 -6.07 15.25 -3.44
N ILE A 102 -7.12 15.27 -2.61
CA ILE A 102 -7.81 16.51 -2.23
C ILE A 102 -6.87 17.45 -1.47
N ALA A 103 -6.10 16.91 -0.51
CA ALA A 103 -5.15 17.70 0.28
C ALA A 103 -4.03 18.29 -0.59
N GLN A 104 -3.52 17.52 -1.54
CA GLN A 104 -2.55 17.99 -2.55
C GLN A 104 -3.13 19.12 -3.41
N THR A 105 -4.37 18.96 -3.85
CA THR A 105 -5.06 19.98 -4.65
C THR A 105 -5.28 21.25 -3.84
N ALA A 106 -5.68 21.13 -2.57
CA ALA A 106 -5.82 22.24 -1.65
C ALA A 106 -4.48 22.96 -1.39
N GLU A 107 -3.39 22.23 -1.21
CA GLU A 107 -2.05 22.81 -1.09
C GLU A 107 -1.64 23.57 -2.35
N ARG A 108 -1.91 23.02 -3.54
CA ARG A 108 -1.64 23.70 -4.81
C ARG A 108 -2.44 25.01 -4.92
N PHE A 109 -3.71 25.02 -4.51
CA PHE A 109 -4.51 26.24 -4.44
C PHE A 109 -3.98 27.24 -3.40
N MET A 110 -3.49 26.76 -2.25
CA MET A 110 -2.90 27.61 -1.22
C MET A 110 -1.58 28.21 -1.67
N HIS A 111 -0.72 27.44 -2.34
CA HIS A 111 0.56 27.93 -2.87
C HIS A 111 0.34 29.01 -3.93
N LEU A 112 -0.67 28.85 -4.78
CA LEU A 112 -1.09 29.89 -5.72
C LEU A 112 -1.58 31.17 -5.01
N LYS A 113 -2.14 31.07 -3.80
CA LYS A 113 -2.74 32.21 -3.07
C LYS A 113 -1.85 32.84 -2.00
N ARG A 114 -0.93 32.11 -1.35
CA ARG A 114 -0.12 32.57 -0.19
C ARG A 114 1.13 31.70 0.01
N GLY A 115 2.31 32.32 -0.08
CA GLY A 115 3.62 31.66 0.03
C GLY A 115 4.07 31.27 1.45
N LYS A 116 3.33 30.47 2.22
CA LYS A 116 3.83 29.86 3.47
C LYS A 116 3.47 28.37 3.62
N THR A 117 4.47 27.60 4.05
CA THR A 117 4.70 26.16 3.80
C THR A 117 4.46 25.26 5.03
N ILE A 118 3.56 24.26 4.92
CA ILE A 118 3.77 22.79 5.04
C ILE A 118 4.48 22.22 6.29
N SER A 119 4.73 22.96 7.38
CA SER A 119 5.35 22.38 8.60
C SER A 119 4.51 21.23 9.24
N ARG A 120 3.17 21.33 9.19
CA ARG A 120 2.27 20.34 9.83
C ARG A 120 2.08 19.04 9.05
N ILE A 121 2.31 19.04 7.75
CA ILE A 121 2.19 17.85 6.87
C ILE A 121 3.42 16.94 7.02
N ILE A 122 4.59 17.51 7.35
CA ILE A 122 5.83 16.77 7.67
C ILE A 122 5.63 15.83 8.87
N GLY A 123 4.94 16.31 9.91
CA GLY A 123 4.63 15.47 11.08
C GLY A 123 3.67 14.32 10.76
N LEU A 124 2.70 14.55 9.87
CA LEU A 124 1.70 13.55 9.49
C LEU A 124 2.31 12.38 8.70
N ILE A 125 3.31 12.65 7.86
CA ILE A 125 4.05 11.63 7.09
C ILE A 125 4.93 10.79 7.99
N PHE A 126 5.59 11.42 8.97
CA PHE A 126 6.41 10.70 9.92
C PHE A 126 5.55 9.73 10.74
N LEU A 127 4.33 10.15 11.10
CA LEU A 127 3.33 9.31 11.77
C LEU A 127 2.86 8.15 10.87
N LEU A 128 2.50 8.42 9.61
CA LEU A 128 2.05 7.39 8.66
C LEU A 128 3.13 6.34 8.36
N PHE A 129 4.37 6.79 8.18
CA PHE A 129 5.53 5.93 7.96
C PHE A 129 5.82 5.04 9.19
N LYS A 130 5.70 5.60 10.40
CA LYS A 130 5.84 4.84 11.64
C LYS A 130 4.70 3.82 11.80
N THR A 131 3.46 4.19 11.50
CA THR A 131 2.32 3.26 11.59
C THR A 131 2.39 2.13 10.58
N ALA A 132 2.87 2.38 9.36
CA ALA A 132 2.98 1.33 8.36
C ALA A 132 4.15 0.38 8.64
N ILE A 133 5.29 0.88 9.13
CA ILE A 133 6.40 0.04 9.61
C ILE A 133 5.94 -0.80 10.79
N LEU A 134 5.21 -0.22 11.75
CA LEU A 134 4.65 -0.97 12.87
C LEU A 134 3.65 -2.03 12.41
N PHE A 135 2.80 -1.71 11.43
CA PHE A 135 1.83 -2.65 10.87
C PHE A 135 2.51 -3.81 10.15
N LEU A 136 3.55 -3.54 9.36
CA LEU A 136 4.36 -4.55 8.68
C LEU A 136 5.19 -5.39 9.66
N TYR A 137 5.73 -4.78 10.71
CA TYR A 137 6.46 -5.48 11.77
C TYR A 137 5.52 -6.36 12.61
N PHE A 138 4.34 -5.86 12.99
CA PHE A 138 3.31 -6.64 13.66
C PHE A 138 2.83 -7.79 12.78
N TYR A 139 2.65 -7.54 11.49
CA TYR A 139 2.32 -8.57 10.51
C TYR A 139 3.43 -9.64 10.40
N TYR A 140 4.69 -9.23 10.29
CA TYR A 140 5.85 -10.13 10.31
C TYR A 140 5.94 -10.94 11.63
N LEU A 141 5.72 -10.28 12.78
CA LEU A 141 5.72 -10.92 14.08
C LEU A 141 4.57 -11.94 14.21
N CYS A 142 3.36 -11.59 13.77
CA CYS A 142 2.23 -12.51 13.73
C CYS A 142 2.51 -13.72 12.85
N VAL A 143 3.11 -13.53 11.68
CA VAL A 143 3.52 -14.64 10.81
C VAL A 143 4.54 -15.53 11.50
N VAL A 144 5.62 -14.96 12.06
CA VAL A 144 6.69 -15.72 12.70
C VAL A 144 6.20 -16.46 13.96
N VAL A 145 5.40 -15.81 14.81
CA VAL A 145 4.87 -16.40 16.05
C VAL A 145 3.82 -17.47 15.78
N ILE A 146 3.06 -17.39 14.69
CA ILE A 146 2.12 -18.47 14.32
C ILE A 146 2.85 -19.67 13.69
N THR A 147 4.04 -19.45 13.13
CA THR A 147 4.82 -20.50 12.44
C THR A 147 5.72 -21.31 13.40
N HIS A 148 5.94 -20.83 14.63
CA HIS A 148 6.69 -21.52 15.69
C HIS A 148 5.77 -21.99 16.81
#